data_AF-A0A8T1AK74-F1
#
_entry.id   AF-A0A8T1AK74-F1
#
_cell.length_a   1.000
_cell.length_b   1.000
_cell.length_c   1.000
_cell.angle_alpha   90.00
_cell.angle_beta   90.00
_cell.angle_gamma   90.00
#
_symmetry.space_group_name_H-M   'P 1'
#
loop_
_entity.id
_entity.type
_entity.pdbx_description
1 polymer ?
#
loop_
_entity_poly.entity_id
_entity_poly.type
_entity_poly.pdbx_seq_one_letter_code
_entity_poly.pdbx_strand_id
1 'polypeptide(L)'
;MESVSNPQMGKESDQVMKEFVDYLHALITERRKEIKEDLISDLINVEEAGDKLTEQELYALVFVLIIAGHETTVNLIGNGILALLENPEQKQLLMNDSDLIQPAVEEILRFNGPAEVSNVRWATEDVELEGNQIRQGDMMFVALSSANRDADKFDEPNTFDITRKINDHIAFGKGVHYCLGAPLARLEGEIAIQDLLHKLPKIQLNTKIDLLEWRTGMIIRGLKTLPISF
;
A
#
# COMPACT_ATOMS: atom_id res chain seq x y z
N MET A 1 -9.15 -5.30 -12.81
CA MET A 1 -10.51 -5.29 -13.37
C MET A 1 -10.56 -4.87 -14.84
N GLU A 2 -9.63 -4.05 -15.33
CA GLU A 2 -9.51 -3.75 -16.79
C GLU A 2 -9.18 -4.99 -17.65
N SER A 3 -8.49 -5.99 -17.08
CA SER A 3 -8.17 -7.27 -17.73
C SER A 3 -9.38 -8.16 -18.03
N VAL A 4 -10.51 -7.98 -17.33
CA VAL A 4 -11.71 -8.82 -17.52
C VAL A 4 -12.49 -8.40 -18.78
N SER A 5 -12.35 -7.15 -19.21
CA SER A 5 -13.07 -6.56 -20.34
C SER A 5 -12.25 -6.45 -21.63
N ASN A 6 -10.94 -6.76 -21.60
CA ASN A 6 -10.06 -6.69 -22.77
C ASN A 6 -9.27 -8.00 -22.95
N PRO A 7 -9.67 -8.89 -23.89
CA PRO A 7 -9.03 -10.19 -24.12
C PRO A 7 -7.54 -10.09 -24.51
N GLN A 8 -7.12 -8.96 -25.09
CA GLN A 8 -5.73 -8.72 -25.47
C GLN A 8 -4.88 -8.34 -24.25
N MET A 9 -5.41 -7.53 -23.33
CA MET A 9 -4.79 -7.32 -22.01
C MET A 9 -4.72 -8.61 -21.18
N GLY A 10 -5.70 -9.52 -21.32
CA GLY A 10 -5.65 -10.84 -20.67
C GLY A 10 -4.44 -11.66 -21.12
N LYS A 11 -4.22 -11.78 -22.44
CA LYS A 11 -3.08 -12.54 -22.99
C LYS A 11 -1.72 -11.89 -22.69
N GLU A 12 -1.64 -10.57 -22.74
CA GLU A 12 -0.44 -9.83 -22.37
C GLU A 12 -0.14 -9.98 -20.86
N SER A 13 -1.18 -9.91 -20.01
CA SER A 13 -1.05 -10.13 -18.57
C SER A 13 -0.61 -11.55 -18.24
N ASP A 14 -1.14 -12.57 -18.92
CA ASP A 14 -0.75 -13.97 -18.72
C ASP A 14 0.72 -14.19 -19.11
N GLN A 15 1.17 -13.57 -20.20
CA GLN A 15 2.55 -13.66 -20.65
C GLN A 15 3.51 -12.99 -19.66
N VAL A 16 3.18 -11.78 -19.18
CA VAL A 16 3.99 -11.06 -18.18
C VAL A 16 4.05 -11.85 -16.87
N MET A 17 2.93 -12.42 -16.42
CA MET A 17 2.90 -13.26 -15.23
C MET A 17 3.78 -14.49 -15.38
N LYS A 18 3.76 -15.14 -16.55
CA LYS A 18 4.65 -16.26 -16.84
C LYS A 18 6.12 -15.84 -16.80
N GLU A 19 6.48 -14.74 -17.44
CA GLU A 19 7.86 -14.22 -17.43
C GLU A 19 8.33 -13.89 -16.02
N PHE A 20 7.46 -13.32 -15.18
CA PHE A 20 7.78 -13.04 -13.78
C PHE A 20 7.98 -14.31 -12.97
N VAL A 21 7.14 -15.33 -13.14
CA VAL A 21 7.31 -16.63 -12.50
C VAL A 21 8.60 -17.31 -12.96
N ASP A 22 8.90 -17.30 -14.26
CA ASP A 22 10.13 -17.83 -14.82
C ASP A 22 11.37 -17.12 -14.26
N TYR A 23 11.29 -15.79 -14.06
CA TYR A 23 12.33 -15.01 -13.38
C TYR A 23 12.52 -15.42 -11.92
N LEU A 24 11.43 -15.55 -11.15
CA LEU A 24 11.51 -16.00 -9.75
C LEU A 24 12.09 -17.41 -9.64
N HIS A 25 11.74 -18.31 -10.56
CA HIS A 25 12.31 -19.64 -10.66
C HIS A 25 13.83 -19.59 -10.87
N ALA A 26 14.29 -18.78 -11.83
CA ALA A 26 15.72 -18.61 -12.09
C ALA A 26 16.46 -18.02 -10.87
N LEU A 27 15.89 -16.98 -10.24
CA LEU A 27 16.46 -16.31 -9.07
C LEU A 27 16.62 -17.25 -7.88
N ILE A 28 15.57 -18.00 -7.54
CA ILE A 28 15.59 -18.97 -6.43
C ILE A 28 16.56 -20.12 -6.76
N THR A 29 16.58 -20.60 -8.00
CA THR A 29 17.54 -21.64 -8.43
C THR A 29 18.99 -21.18 -8.29
N GLU A 30 19.28 -19.91 -8.62
CA GLU A 30 20.61 -19.32 -8.40
C GLU A 30 20.94 -19.24 -6.92
N ARG A 31 20.02 -18.73 -6.09
CA ARG A 31 20.21 -18.61 -4.63
C ARG A 31 20.39 -19.95 -3.93
N ARG A 32 19.75 -21.03 -4.41
CA ARG A 32 20.02 -22.39 -3.91
C ARG A 32 21.45 -22.87 -4.17
N LYS A 33 22.11 -22.40 -5.23
CA LYS A 33 23.52 -22.75 -5.50
C LYS A 33 24.49 -21.99 -4.60
N GLU A 34 24.12 -20.77 -4.22
CA GLU A 34 24.92 -19.88 -3.39
C GLU A 34 24.01 -19.03 -2.50
N ILE A 35 23.80 -19.51 -1.27
CA ILE A 35 23.02 -18.84 -0.22
C ILE A 35 23.70 -17.52 0.15
N LYS A 36 22.90 -16.44 0.27
CA LYS A 36 23.36 -15.08 0.56
C LYS A 36 22.67 -14.52 1.81
N GLU A 37 23.08 -13.32 2.21
CA GLU A 37 22.40 -12.56 3.26
C GLU A 37 21.21 -11.80 2.66
N ASP A 38 20.15 -12.52 2.32
CA ASP A 38 18.90 -11.95 1.80
C ASP A 38 17.67 -12.77 2.21
N LEU A 39 16.49 -12.14 2.13
CA LEU A 39 15.22 -12.76 2.53
C LEU A 39 14.90 -14.03 1.72
N ILE A 40 15.31 -14.09 0.45
CA ILE A 40 15.07 -15.27 -0.39
C ILE A 40 15.85 -16.46 0.17
N SER A 41 17.09 -16.25 0.55
CA SER A 41 17.95 -17.25 1.18
C SER A 41 17.38 -17.72 2.52
N ASP A 42 16.85 -16.81 3.35
CA ASP A 42 16.16 -17.16 4.59
C ASP A 42 14.93 -18.03 4.35
N LEU A 43 14.11 -17.69 3.34
CA LEU A 43 12.92 -18.46 3.00
C LEU A 43 13.25 -19.85 2.40
N ILE A 44 14.34 -19.97 1.65
CA ILE A 44 14.87 -21.27 1.17
C ILE A 44 15.23 -22.16 2.36
N ASN A 45 15.95 -21.63 3.35
CA ASN A 45 16.33 -22.39 4.54
C ASN A 45 15.10 -22.89 5.34
N VAL A 46 14.02 -22.11 5.36
CA VAL A 46 12.75 -22.49 6.01
C VAL A 46 12.02 -23.58 5.24
N GLU A 47 12.03 -23.52 3.91
CA GLU A 47 11.45 -24.56 3.04
C GLU A 47 12.21 -25.89 3.16
N GLU A 48 13.55 -25.86 3.13
CA GLU A 48 14.39 -27.05 3.29
C GLU A 48 14.24 -27.72 4.67
N ALA A 49 13.83 -26.97 5.68
CA ALA A 49 13.48 -27.52 6.99
C ALA A 49 12.18 -28.36 6.99
N GLY A 50 11.44 -28.40 5.87
CA GLY A 50 10.44 -29.43 5.54
C GLY A 50 9.04 -29.29 6.16
N ASP A 51 8.88 -28.47 7.21
CA ASP A 51 7.62 -28.42 8.00
C ASP A 51 6.80 -27.12 7.83
N LYS A 52 7.31 -26.13 7.07
CA LYS A 52 6.76 -24.74 7.12
C LYS A 52 6.40 -24.12 5.78
N LEU A 53 7.06 -24.51 4.70
CA LEU A 53 6.90 -23.90 3.39
C LEU A 53 7.17 -24.96 2.33
N THR A 54 6.25 -25.14 1.39
CA THR A 54 6.52 -25.89 0.16
C THR A 54 7.24 -25.00 -0.86
N GLU A 55 7.88 -25.61 -1.86
CA GLU A 55 8.49 -24.87 -2.96
C GLU A 55 7.48 -23.93 -3.67
N GLN A 56 6.24 -24.38 -3.88
CA GLN A 56 5.19 -23.54 -4.48
C GLN A 56 4.82 -22.35 -3.59
N GLU A 57 4.73 -22.56 -2.28
CA GLU A 57 4.45 -21.50 -1.32
C GLU A 57 5.62 -20.51 -1.19
N LEU A 58 6.87 -20.97 -1.35
CA LEU A 58 8.04 -20.09 -1.44
C LEU A 58 7.91 -19.10 -2.60
N TYR A 59 7.60 -19.60 -3.81
CA TYR A 59 7.38 -18.75 -4.98
C TYR A 59 6.21 -17.78 -4.75
N ALA A 60 5.09 -18.27 -4.22
CA ALA A 60 3.91 -17.46 -3.95
C ALA A 60 4.19 -16.36 -2.91
N LEU A 61 4.97 -16.67 -1.86
CA LEU A 61 5.33 -15.73 -0.82
C LEU A 61 6.24 -14.62 -1.37
N VAL A 62 7.29 -14.99 -2.11
CA VAL A 62 8.20 -14.00 -2.74
C VAL A 62 7.41 -13.11 -3.72
N PHE A 63 6.52 -13.70 -4.51
CA PHE A 63 5.63 -12.97 -5.41
C PHE A 63 4.77 -11.93 -4.67
N VAL A 64 4.08 -12.34 -3.61
CA VAL A 64 3.22 -11.45 -2.81
C VAL A 64 4.03 -10.35 -2.16
N LEU A 65 5.21 -10.64 -1.61
CA LEU A 65 6.06 -9.64 -0.97
C LEU A 65 6.51 -8.56 -1.96
N ILE A 66 6.87 -8.92 -3.18
CA ILE A 66 7.28 -7.96 -4.21
C ILE A 66 6.11 -7.05 -4.61
N ILE A 67 4.94 -7.63 -4.91
CA ILE A 67 3.80 -6.83 -5.38
C ILE A 67 3.23 -5.97 -4.25
N ALA A 68 3.00 -6.57 -3.08
CA ALA A 68 2.43 -5.88 -1.93
C ALA A 68 3.40 -4.89 -1.27
N GLY A 69 4.71 -5.02 -1.49
CA GLY A 69 5.71 -4.07 -1.01
C GLY A 69 5.98 -2.92 -1.98
N HIS A 70 5.72 -3.09 -3.28
CA HIS A 70 6.10 -2.10 -4.28
C HIS A 70 5.00 -1.07 -4.54
N GLU A 71 3.84 -1.49 -5.07
CA GLU A 71 2.84 -0.56 -5.59
C GLU A 71 2.24 0.32 -4.48
N THR A 72 1.94 -0.26 -3.32
CA THR A 72 1.37 0.48 -2.18
C THR A 72 2.35 1.48 -1.60
N THR A 73 3.63 1.14 -1.44
CA THR A 73 4.62 2.09 -0.89
C THR A 73 4.88 3.25 -1.86
N VAL A 74 4.99 2.97 -3.16
CA VAL A 74 5.11 4.04 -4.19
C VAL A 74 3.94 5.02 -4.08
N ASN A 75 2.73 4.51 -3.90
CA ASN A 75 1.54 5.34 -3.76
C ASN A 75 1.45 6.03 -2.39
N LEU A 76 1.98 5.44 -1.31
CA LEU A 76 2.08 6.11 -0.01
C LEU A 76 2.92 7.38 -0.14
N ILE A 77 4.09 7.26 -0.76
CA ILE A 77 5.00 8.38 -0.96
C ILE A 77 4.35 9.42 -1.89
N GLY A 78 3.84 9.00 -3.05
CA GLY A 78 3.23 9.91 -4.03
C GLY A 78 2.02 10.66 -3.47
N ASN A 79 1.10 9.95 -2.79
CA ASN A 79 -0.08 10.55 -2.16
C ASN A 79 0.30 11.45 -0.99
N GLY A 80 1.33 11.07 -0.22
CA GLY A 80 1.84 11.87 0.90
C GLY A 80 2.44 13.19 0.46
N ILE A 81 3.28 13.17 -0.59
CA ILE A 81 3.82 14.40 -1.17
C ILE A 81 2.70 15.26 -1.74
N LEU A 82 1.72 14.68 -2.44
CA LEU A 82 0.55 15.45 -2.90
C LEU A 82 -0.16 16.14 -1.73
N ALA A 83 -0.49 15.40 -0.66
CA ALA A 83 -1.19 15.93 0.49
C ALA A 83 -0.43 17.09 1.16
N LEU A 84 0.90 16.98 1.28
CA LEU A 84 1.74 18.05 1.82
C LEU A 84 1.81 19.27 0.88
N LEU A 85 1.82 19.06 -0.44
CA LEU A 85 1.79 20.16 -1.41
C LEU A 85 0.44 20.88 -1.46
N GLU A 86 -0.66 20.18 -1.17
CA GLU A 86 -2.01 20.75 -1.04
C GLU A 86 -2.23 21.47 0.31
N ASN A 87 -1.41 21.18 1.33
CA ASN A 87 -1.50 21.77 2.67
C ASN A 87 -0.14 22.39 3.09
N PRO A 88 0.24 23.55 2.52
CA PRO A 88 1.57 24.14 2.70
C PRO A 88 1.94 24.43 4.16
N GLU A 89 0.95 24.73 5.01
CA GLU A 89 1.14 24.93 6.44
C GLU A 89 1.56 23.64 7.16
N GLN A 90 0.97 22.49 6.80
CA GLN A 90 1.36 21.18 7.32
C GLN A 90 2.76 20.80 6.82
N LYS A 91 3.06 21.07 5.54
CA LYS A 91 4.41 20.89 4.98
C LYS A 91 5.44 21.72 5.73
N GLN A 92 5.16 23.00 5.96
CA GLN A 92 6.08 23.90 6.66
C GLN A 92 6.28 23.46 8.12
N LEU A 93 5.24 22.97 8.77
CA LEU A 93 5.32 22.43 10.11
C LEU A 93 6.26 21.21 10.17
N LEU A 94 6.08 20.25 9.26
CA LEU A 94 6.96 19.08 9.13
C LEU A 94 8.42 19.47 8.81
N MET A 95 8.63 20.49 7.98
CA MET A 95 9.98 20.99 7.67
C MET A 95 10.65 21.71 8.85
N ASN A 96 9.87 22.25 9.79
CA ASN A 96 10.37 22.93 10.98
C ASN A 96 10.64 21.97 12.14
N ASP A 97 9.99 20.81 12.15
CA ASP A 97 10.08 19.82 13.22
C ASP A 97 10.11 18.41 12.63
N SER A 98 11.31 17.82 12.58
CA SER A 98 11.54 16.47 12.06
C SER A 98 10.86 15.38 12.88
N ASP A 99 10.52 15.65 14.16
CA ASP A 99 9.89 14.67 15.03
C ASP A 99 8.43 14.41 14.62
N LEU A 100 7.86 15.27 13.76
CA LEU A 100 6.53 15.10 13.19
C LEU A 100 6.47 14.14 12.01
N ILE A 101 7.59 13.56 11.56
CA ILE A 101 7.57 12.65 10.40
C ILE A 101 6.73 11.39 10.65
N GLN A 102 6.85 10.79 11.84
CA GLN A 102 6.06 9.61 12.21
C GLN A 102 4.56 9.89 12.21
N PRO A 103 4.04 10.89 12.95
CA PRO A 103 2.61 11.19 12.92
C PRO A 103 2.14 11.71 11.55
N ALA A 104 3.00 12.37 10.76
CA ALA A 104 2.68 12.73 9.38
C ALA A 104 2.43 11.50 8.49
N VAL A 105 3.26 10.45 8.59
CA VAL A 105 3.07 9.22 7.83
C VAL A 105 1.77 8.52 8.21
N GLU A 106 1.43 8.45 9.50
CA GLU A 106 0.13 7.90 9.94
C GLU A 106 -1.04 8.74 9.43
N GLU A 107 -0.92 10.08 9.44
CA GLU A 107 -1.97 10.95 8.90
C GLU A 107 -2.11 10.81 7.37
N ILE A 108 -1.01 10.62 6.64
CA ILE A 108 -1.05 10.34 5.19
C ILE A 108 -1.77 9.02 4.93
N LEU A 109 -1.44 7.97 5.68
CA LEU A 109 -2.09 6.66 5.59
C LEU A 109 -3.59 6.74 5.87
N ARG A 110 -4.01 7.55 6.85
CA ARG A 110 -5.42 7.81 7.14
C ARG A 110 -6.09 8.61 6.03
N PHE A 111 -5.51 9.77 5.68
CA PHE A 111 -6.12 10.78 4.82
C PHE A 111 -6.22 10.32 3.37
N ASN A 112 -5.14 9.74 2.83
CA ASN A 112 -5.06 9.34 1.43
C ASN A 112 -4.15 8.11 1.24
N GLY A 113 -4.34 7.10 2.10
CA GLY A 113 -3.57 5.88 2.08
C GLY A 113 -3.73 5.09 0.77
N PRO A 114 -2.76 4.21 0.44
CA PRO A 114 -2.75 3.49 -0.83
C PRO A 114 -3.90 2.52 -1.01
N ALA A 115 -4.41 1.92 0.06
CA ALA A 115 -5.50 0.94 0.01
C ALA A 115 -6.84 1.63 0.30
N GLU A 116 -7.70 1.76 -0.71
CA GLU A 116 -9.06 2.31 -0.55
C GLU A 116 -10.03 1.27 -0.01
N VAL A 117 -9.90 0.04 -0.50
CA VAL A 117 -10.81 -1.06 -0.19
C VAL A 117 -9.98 -2.29 0.16
N SER A 118 -10.44 -3.08 1.13
CA SER A 118 -9.80 -4.35 1.46
C SER A 118 -9.87 -5.34 0.29
N ASN A 119 -9.04 -6.39 0.36
CA ASN A 119 -9.27 -7.58 -0.46
C ASN A 119 -10.68 -8.15 -0.23
N VAL A 120 -11.20 -8.80 -1.26
CA VAL A 120 -12.52 -9.46 -1.26
C VAL A 120 -12.61 -10.43 -0.08
N ARG A 121 -13.76 -10.44 0.58
CA ARG A 121 -14.17 -11.45 1.56
C ARG A 121 -15.44 -12.13 1.07
N TRP A 122 -15.65 -13.37 1.50
CA TRP A 122 -16.89 -14.10 1.29
C TRP A 122 -17.46 -14.55 2.62
N ALA A 123 -18.77 -14.37 2.80
CA ALA A 123 -19.46 -14.89 3.97
C ALA A 123 -19.46 -16.42 3.92
N THR A 124 -18.89 -17.07 4.92
CA THR A 124 -18.82 -18.55 5.01
C THR A 124 -20.12 -19.16 5.53
N GLU A 125 -20.96 -18.36 6.16
CA GLU A 125 -22.26 -18.70 6.74
C GLU A 125 -23.15 -17.45 6.74
N ASP A 126 -24.45 -17.65 6.99
CA ASP A 126 -25.38 -16.54 7.21
C ASP A 126 -25.01 -15.79 8.50
N VAL A 127 -24.86 -14.46 8.43
CA VAL A 127 -24.52 -13.61 9.57
C VAL A 127 -25.34 -12.33 9.58
N GLU A 128 -25.74 -11.88 10.76
CA GLU A 128 -26.37 -10.57 10.96
C GLU A 128 -25.32 -9.56 11.42
N LEU A 129 -25.19 -8.44 10.70
CA LEU A 129 -24.24 -7.37 11.01
C LEU A 129 -24.96 -6.02 10.98
N GLU A 130 -24.99 -5.32 12.12
CA GLU A 130 -25.67 -4.02 12.27
C GLU A 130 -27.13 -4.05 11.76
N GLY A 131 -27.85 -5.15 12.03
CA GLY A 131 -29.23 -5.36 11.58
C GLY A 131 -29.39 -5.75 10.11
N ASN A 132 -28.29 -5.92 9.36
CA ASN A 132 -28.31 -6.38 7.98
C ASN A 132 -28.01 -7.87 7.90
N GLN A 133 -28.82 -8.61 7.12
CA GLN A 133 -28.61 -10.03 6.87
C GLN A 133 -27.65 -10.23 5.71
N ILE A 134 -26.50 -10.83 5.99
CA ILE A 134 -25.50 -11.25 5.01
C ILE A 134 -25.64 -12.76 4.84
N ARG A 135 -25.81 -13.23 3.61
CA ARG A 135 -26.00 -14.66 3.31
C ARG A 135 -24.68 -15.34 3.03
N GLN A 136 -24.62 -16.63 3.31
CA GLN A 136 -23.51 -17.48 2.88
C GLN A 136 -23.25 -17.30 1.37
N GLY A 137 -21.99 -17.05 1.02
CA GLY A 137 -21.55 -16.81 -0.35
C GLY A 137 -21.57 -15.34 -0.78
N ASP A 138 -22.15 -14.43 0.01
CA ASP A 138 -22.15 -13.01 -0.32
C ASP A 138 -20.72 -12.45 -0.36
N MET A 139 -20.47 -11.62 -1.37
CA MET A 139 -19.20 -10.93 -1.57
C MET A 139 -19.16 -9.63 -0.77
N MET A 140 -18.11 -9.50 0.04
CA MET A 140 -17.93 -8.40 0.97
C MET A 140 -16.61 -7.68 0.72
N PHE A 141 -16.65 -6.36 0.86
CA PHE A 141 -15.49 -5.49 0.82
C PHE A 141 -15.58 -4.49 1.97
N VAL A 142 -14.43 -4.09 2.52
CA VAL A 142 -14.36 -3.04 3.55
C VAL A 142 -13.78 -1.79 2.91
N ALA A 143 -14.54 -0.70 2.87
CA ALA A 143 -14.07 0.60 2.41
C ALA A 143 -13.18 1.25 3.47
N LEU A 144 -11.89 0.92 3.46
CA LEU A 144 -10.88 1.42 4.41
C LEU A 144 -10.79 2.95 4.36
N SER A 145 -10.84 3.55 3.17
CA SER A 145 -10.80 5.00 2.99
C SER A 145 -12.01 5.69 3.64
N SER A 146 -13.20 5.10 3.56
CA SER A 146 -14.40 5.60 4.23
C SER A 146 -14.27 5.48 5.75
N ALA A 147 -13.81 4.35 6.26
CA ALA A 147 -13.61 4.14 7.71
C ALA A 147 -12.56 5.11 8.29
N ASN A 148 -11.51 5.43 7.55
CA ASN A 148 -10.49 6.40 7.93
C ASN A 148 -10.97 7.87 7.87
N ARG A 149 -12.18 8.10 7.37
CA ARG A 149 -12.87 9.40 7.32
C ARG A 149 -14.18 9.41 8.14
N ASP A 150 -14.39 8.39 8.98
CA ASP A 150 -15.57 8.28 9.81
C ASP A 150 -15.59 9.38 10.89
N ALA A 151 -16.63 10.21 10.87
CA ALA A 151 -16.81 11.33 11.80
C ALA A 151 -17.09 10.89 13.24
N ASP A 152 -17.50 9.64 13.45
CA ASP A 152 -17.68 9.07 14.80
C ASP A 152 -16.33 8.64 15.42
N LYS A 153 -15.26 8.60 14.62
CA LYS A 153 -13.90 8.18 15.05
C LYS A 153 -12.86 9.27 14.93
N PHE A 154 -12.96 10.16 13.95
CA PHE A 154 -11.97 11.19 13.69
C PHE A 154 -12.63 12.57 13.69
N ASP A 155 -12.18 13.44 14.60
CA ASP A 155 -12.54 14.86 14.57
C ASP A 155 -12.04 15.51 13.28
N GLU A 156 -12.88 16.34 12.65
CA GLU A 156 -12.59 16.99 11.37
C GLU A 156 -11.98 15.99 10.37
N PRO A 157 -12.69 14.91 10.01
CA PRO A 157 -12.09 13.77 9.31
C PRO A 157 -11.57 14.15 7.91
N ASN A 158 -12.08 15.24 7.35
CA ASN A 158 -11.71 15.76 6.05
C ASN A 158 -10.53 16.75 6.05
N THR A 159 -9.97 17.03 7.22
CA THR A 159 -8.79 17.88 7.38
C THR A 159 -7.54 17.00 7.45
N PHE A 160 -6.50 17.40 6.73
CA PHE A 160 -5.17 16.79 6.82
C PHE A 160 -4.39 17.49 7.93
N ASP A 161 -4.13 16.78 9.03
CA ASP A 161 -3.45 17.31 10.20
C ASP A 161 -2.39 16.34 10.73
N ILE A 162 -1.11 16.65 10.48
CA ILE A 162 0.02 15.80 10.91
C ILE A 162 0.22 15.83 12.44
N THR A 163 -0.50 16.69 13.15
CA THR A 163 -0.43 16.80 14.62
C THR A 163 -1.55 16.04 15.33
N ARG A 164 -2.37 15.31 14.57
CA ARG A 164 -3.47 14.49 15.10
C ARG A 164 -2.95 13.50 16.14
N LYS A 165 -3.42 13.64 17.39
CA LYS A 165 -2.95 12.84 18.53
C LYS A 165 -3.46 11.40 18.54
N ILE A 166 -4.70 11.18 18.09
CA ILE A 166 -5.32 9.86 18.02
C ILE A 166 -5.51 9.53 16.54
N ASN A 167 -4.80 8.50 16.07
CA ASN A 167 -4.83 8.09 14.68
C ASN A 167 -4.97 6.57 14.56
N ASP A 168 -6.11 6.04 15.01
CA ASP A 168 -6.44 4.61 14.94
C ASP A 168 -6.96 4.21 13.56
N HIS A 169 -6.30 4.70 12.50
CA HIS A 169 -6.65 4.38 11.12
C HIS A 169 -6.45 2.88 10.82
N ILE A 170 -7.20 2.37 9.84
CA ILE A 170 -7.16 0.97 9.41
C ILE A 170 -6.58 0.82 8.00
N ALA A 171 -5.71 1.74 7.57
CA ALA A 171 -5.11 1.71 6.23
C ALA A 171 -4.27 0.45 5.97
N PHE A 172 -3.72 -0.17 7.02
CA PHE A 172 -3.03 -1.46 6.96
C PHE A 172 -3.95 -2.68 7.15
N GLY A 173 -5.27 -2.46 7.15
CA GLY A 173 -6.26 -3.46 7.50
C GLY A 173 -6.26 -3.80 9.00
N LYS A 174 -6.93 -4.89 9.35
CA LYS A 174 -7.04 -5.39 10.73
C LYS A 174 -7.28 -6.90 10.74
N GLY A 175 -6.90 -7.55 11.84
CA GLY A 175 -7.10 -8.99 12.06
C GLY A 175 -5.96 -9.85 11.51
N VAL A 176 -6.27 -11.10 11.17
CA VAL A 176 -5.26 -12.11 10.77
C VAL A 176 -4.51 -11.77 9.48
N HIS A 177 -5.06 -10.86 8.66
CA HIS A 177 -4.43 -10.34 7.44
C HIS A 177 -3.97 -8.89 7.59
N TYR A 178 -3.71 -8.43 8.82
CA TYR A 178 -3.05 -7.13 9.03
C TYR A 178 -1.74 -7.08 8.25
N CYS A 179 -1.44 -5.92 7.64
CA CYS A 179 -0.31 -5.77 6.73
C CYS A 179 1.01 -6.18 7.40
N LEU A 180 1.62 -7.25 6.87
CA LEU A 180 2.92 -7.74 7.31
C LEU A 180 4.03 -6.68 7.11
N GLY A 181 3.94 -5.93 6.01
CA GLY A 181 4.91 -4.90 5.63
C GLY A 181 4.71 -3.56 6.33
N ALA A 182 3.75 -3.40 7.24
CA ALA A 182 3.42 -2.10 7.84
C ALA A 182 4.64 -1.39 8.48
N PRO A 183 5.54 -2.07 9.24
CA PRO A 183 6.74 -1.42 9.76
C PRO A 183 7.70 -0.93 8.67
N LEU A 184 7.85 -1.71 7.59
CA LEU A 184 8.72 -1.34 6.47
C LEU A 184 8.14 -0.16 5.69
N ALA A 185 6.84 -0.21 5.36
CA ALA A 185 6.18 0.87 4.63
C ALA A 185 6.22 2.21 5.40
N ARG A 186 6.11 2.17 6.73
CA ARG A 186 6.30 3.35 7.59
C ARG A 186 7.72 3.90 7.47
N LEU A 187 8.72 3.04 7.67
CA LEU A 187 10.13 3.44 7.56
C LEU A 187 10.46 4.02 6.18
N GLU A 188 9.99 3.38 5.11
CA GLU A 188 10.17 3.86 3.73
C GLU A 188 9.49 5.21 3.52
N GLY A 189 8.25 5.38 3.99
CA GLY A 189 7.51 6.64 3.93
C GLY A 189 8.21 7.76 4.70
N GLU A 190 8.64 7.48 5.94
CA GLU A 190 9.36 8.42 6.80
C GLU A 190 10.63 8.93 6.10
N ILE A 191 11.49 7.99 5.67
CA ILE A 191 12.76 8.33 5.02
C ILE A 191 12.50 9.08 3.71
N ALA A 192 11.65 8.55 2.83
CA ALA A 192 11.46 9.11 1.50
C ALA A 192 10.87 10.53 1.54
N ILE A 193 9.84 10.75 2.37
CA ILE A 193 9.17 12.05 2.47
C ILE A 193 10.10 13.07 3.13
N GLN A 194 10.75 12.71 4.23
CA GLN A 194 11.64 13.60 4.95
C GLN A 194 12.85 13.99 4.08
N ASP A 195 13.52 13.02 3.46
CA ASP A 195 14.67 13.28 2.59
C ASP A 195 14.29 14.14 1.38
N LEU A 196 13.11 13.90 0.78
CA LEU A 196 12.67 14.68 -0.37
C LEU A 196 12.45 16.15 0.01
N LEU A 197 11.76 16.42 1.12
CA LEU A 197 11.51 17.78 1.57
C LEU A 197 12.80 18.49 2.02
N HIS A 198 13.73 17.78 2.65
CA HIS A 198 15.03 18.33 3.03
C HIS A 198 15.90 18.67 1.82
N LYS A 199 15.95 17.78 0.81
CA LYS A 199 16.76 17.99 -0.40
C LYS A 199 16.14 19.02 -1.33
N LEU A 200 14.81 19.07 -1.39
CA LEU A 200 14.03 19.93 -2.29
C LEU A 200 13.05 20.82 -1.50
N PRO A 201 13.53 21.79 -0.70
CA PRO A 201 12.67 22.57 0.19
C PRO A 201 11.66 23.47 -0.55
N LYS A 202 11.94 23.79 -1.83
CA LYS A 202 11.06 24.57 -2.70
C LYS A 202 10.17 23.72 -3.60
N ILE A 203 10.09 22.41 -3.33
CA ILE A 203 9.23 21.50 -4.09
C ILE A 203 7.79 22.01 -4.12
N GLN A 204 7.24 22.06 -5.34
CA GLN A 204 5.88 22.50 -5.64
C GLN A 204 5.33 21.75 -6.86
N LEU A 205 4.01 21.67 -6.96
CA LEU A 205 3.33 21.12 -8.14
C LEU A 205 3.68 21.94 -9.39
N ASN A 206 4.03 21.26 -10.48
CA ASN A 206 4.26 21.86 -11.80
C ASN A 206 3.02 21.75 -12.72
N THR A 207 1.86 21.51 -12.13
CA THR A 207 0.57 21.41 -12.82
C THR A 207 -0.55 21.81 -11.86
N LYS A 208 -1.76 22.00 -12.39
CA LYS A 208 -2.95 22.16 -11.55
C LYS A 208 -3.43 20.81 -11.03
N ILE A 209 -4.00 20.81 -9.83
CA ILE A 209 -4.49 19.60 -9.14
C ILE A 209 -5.57 18.89 -9.94
N ASP A 210 -6.48 19.63 -10.58
CA ASP A 210 -7.58 19.11 -11.40
C ASP A 210 -7.11 18.40 -12.68
N LEU A 211 -5.83 18.56 -13.05
CA LEU A 211 -5.19 17.87 -14.18
C LEU A 211 -4.45 16.60 -13.77
N LEU A 212 -4.39 16.29 -12.47
CA LEU A 212 -3.76 15.06 -12.00
C LEU A 212 -4.64 13.86 -12.32
N GLU A 213 -4.02 12.80 -12.83
CA GLU A 213 -4.70 11.55 -13.15
C GLU A 213 -4.42 10.49 -12.10
N TRP A 214 -5.49 9.92 -11.54
CA TRP A 214 -5.42 8.75 -10.69
C TRP A 214 -5.35 7.48 -11.55
N ARG A 215 -4.65 6.47 -11.04
CA ARG A 215 -4.67 5.12 -11.60
C ARG A 215 -6.09 4.56 -11.55
N THR A 216 -6.45 3.79 -12.56
CA THR A 216 -7.74 3.11 -12.64
C THR A 216 -7.71 1.84 -11.78
N GLY A 217 -8.70 1.66 -10.92
CA GLY A 217 -8.75 0.55 -9.98
C GLY A 217 -9.63 0.86 -8.78
N MET A 218 -10.08 -0.18 -8.07
CA MET A 218 -10.92 -0.03 -6.88
C MET A 218 -10.15 -0.26 -5.57
N ILE A 219 -9.05 -1.03 -5.62
CA ILE A 219 -8.35 -1.47 -4.42
C ILE A 219 -7.25 -0.47 -4.05
N ILE A 220 -6.46 -0.06 -5.05
CA ILE A 220 -5.28 0.77 -4.85
C ILE A 220 -5.50 2.17 -5.43
N ARG A 221 -5.20 3.18 -4.60
CA ARG A 221 -5.24 4.59 -4.95
C ARG A 221 -3.85 5.15 -5.09
N GLY A 222 -3.55 5.65 -6.28
CA GLY A 222 -2.28 6.27 -6.59
C GLY A 222 -2.35 7.13 -7.83
N LEU A 223 -1.47 8.12 -7.92
CA LEU A 223 -1.33 8.93 -9.11
C LEU A 223 -0.65 8.14 -10.24
N LYS A 224 -1.03 8.44 -11.49
CA LYS A 224 -0.25 8.00 -12.66
C LYS A 224 1.09 8.73 -12.70
N THR A 225 1.05 10.04 -12.47
CA THR A 225 2.23 10.93 -12.43
C THR A 225 1.99 12.07 -11.43
N LEU A 226 3.06 12.58 -10.82
CA LEU A 226 3.05 13.77 -9.96
C LEU A 226 4.08 14.78 -10.49
N PRO A 227 3.71 15.69 -11.39
CA PRO A 227 4.65 16.68 -11.95
C PRO A 227 5.08 17.70 -10.88
N ILE A 228 6.38 17.82 -10.64
CA ILE A 228 6.96 18.74 -9.64
C ILE A 228 8.03 19.66 -10.24
N SER A 229 8.30 20.77 -9.54
CA SER A 229 9.43 21.69 -9.76
C SER A 229 10.07 22.04 -8.42
N PHE A 230 11.37 22.37 -8.39
CA PHE A 230 12.15 22.60 -7.16
C PHE A 230 13.32 23.57 -7.37
#